data_AF-M3ERD5-F1
#
_entry.id   AF-M3ERD5-F1
#
_cell.length_a   1.000
_cell.length_b   1.000
_cell.length_c   1.000
_cell.angle_alpha   90.00
_cell.angle_beta   90.00
_cell.angle_gamma   90.00
#
_symmetry.space_group_name_H-M   'P 1'
#
loop_
_entity.id
_entity.type
_entity.pdbx_description
1 polymer ?
#
loop_
_entity_poly.entity_id
_entity_poly.type
_entity_poly.pdbx_seq_one_letter_code
_entity_poly.pdbx_strand_id
1 'polypeptide(L)'
;MNPYLNAFLRSIIEAITEFLPVSSTGHLFLFSSFFPFYGENVEFDDLFDIFIQSGAILSVLFLYREKFKSQIVSSFRYILKQNSDSEGLYFLIQICIGAFPILIAGFIAKKFLDTIKARPDLLEILSGAWIFGGVLILVAEWYFHQRPEEKNQLVLRILF
;
A
#
# COMPACT_ATOMS: atom_id res chain seq x y z
N MET A 1 19.60 -10.25 18.30
CA MET A 1 20.16 -10.09 16.94
C MET A 1 20.88 -8.75 16.86
N ASN A 2 21.90 -8.61 16.01
CA ASN A 2 22.55 -7.31 15.80
C ASN A 2 21.50 -6.28 15.28
N PRO A 3 21.44 -5.05 15.82
CA PRO A 3 20.40 -4.08 15.46
C PRO A 3 20.46 -3.66 13.99
N TYR A 4 21.65 -3.56 13.39
CA TYR A 4 21.80 -3.23 11.96
C TYR A 4 21.30 -4.36 11.06
N LEU A 5 21.55 -5.61 11.46
CA LEU A 5 21.02 -6.77 10.74
C LEU A 5 19.49 -6.83 10.85
N ASN A 6 18.94 -6.50 12.01
CA ASN A 6 17.50 -6.40 12.22
C ASN A 6 16.86 -5.35 11.32
N ALA A 7 17.39 -4.13 11.35
CA ALA A 7 16.95 -3.05 10.48
C ALA A 7 17.02 -3.43 9.00
N PHE A 8 18.12 -4.05 8.55
CA PHE A 8 18.29 -4.47 7.17
C PHE A 8 17.25 -5.52 6.74
N LEU A 9 17.00 -6.54 7.57
CA LEU A 9 16.04 -7.59 7.26
C LEU A 9 14.60 -7.06 7.25
N ARG A 10 14.21 -6.22 8.21
CA ARG A 10 12.90 -5.56 8.21
C ARG A 10 12.70 -4.71 6.96
N SER A 11 13.70 -3.92 6.56
CA SER A 11 13.63 -3.13 5.33
C SER A 11 13.50 -3.99 4.06
N ILE A 12 14.13 -5.17 4.01
CA ILE A 12 13.95 -6.12 2.88
C ILE A 12 12.53 -6.69 2.88
N ILE A 13 12.04 -7.13 4.04
CA ILE A 13 10.69 -7.68 4.18
C ILE A 13 9.68 -6.65 3.68
N GLU A 14 9.78 -5.42 4.17
CA GLU A 14 8.94 -4.30 3.76
C GLU A 14 9.02 -4.05 2.25
N ALA A 15 10.24 -3.88 1.71
CA ALA A 15 10.43 -3.57 0.29
C ALA A 15 9.86 -4.66 -0.66
N ILE A 16 9.87 -5.92 -0.24
CA ILE A 16 9.33 -7.04 -1.02
C ILE A 16 7.81 -7.12 -0.85
N THR A 17 7.30 -6.95 0.37
CA THR A 17 5.91 -7.28 0.70
C THR A 17 4.94 -6.11 0.52
N GLU A 18 5.40 -4.86 0.54
CA GLU A 18 4.52 -3.69 0.49
C GLU A 18 3.73 -3.56 -0.82
N PHE A 19 4.33 -3.97 -1.95
CA PHE A 19 3.68 -3.91 -3.26
C PHE A 19 2.96 -5.20 -3.65
N LEU A 20 3.12 -6.26 -2.84
CA LEU A 20 2.44 -7.53 -3.03
C LEU A 20 1.19 -7.58 -2.15
N PRO A 21 0.08 -8.20 -2.60
CA PRO A 21 -1.13 -8.32 -1.81
C PRO A 21 -1.01 -9.42 -0.73
N VAL A 22 0.01 -9.32 0.13
CA VAL A 22 0.40 -10.33 1.14
C VAL A 22 0.47 -9.78 2.57
N SER A 23 0.16 -8.49 2.77
CA SER A 23 0.22 -7.76 4.06
C SER A 23 1.64 -7.66 4.64
N SER A 24 2.33 -6.56 4.32
CA SER A 24 3.65 -6.18 4.86
C SER A 24 3.63 -6.01 6.37
N THR A 25 2.61 -5.34 6.90
CA THR A 25 2.42 -5.13 8.35
C THR A 25 2.37 -6.44 9.12
N GLY A 26 1.74 -7.48 8.56
CA GLY A 26 1.72 -8.80 9.19
C GLY A 26 3.09 -9.48 9.23
N HIS A 27 3.85 -9.38 8.15
CA HIS A 27 5.20 -9.96 8.07
C HIS A 27 6.18 -9.24 9.01
N LEU A 28 6.13 -7.91 9.07
CA LEU A 28 6.93 -7.11 10.00
C LEU A 28 6.57 -7.42 11.46
N PHE A 29 5.28 -7.49 11.78
CA PHE A 29 4.83 -7.85 13.13
C PHE A 29 5.27 -9.25 13.56
N LEU A 30 5.14 -10.23 12.66
CA LEU A 30 5.61 -11.59 12.91
C LEU A 30 7.12 -11.61 13.14
N PHE A 31 7.88 -10.90 12.30
CA PHE A 31 9.33 -10.81 12.41
C PHE A 31 9.76 -10.12 13.71
N SER A 32 9.14 -8.99 14.08
CA SER A 32 9.45 -8.23 15.29
C SER A 32 9.13 -8.99 16.57
N SER A 33 8.09 -9.84 16.55
CA SER A 33 7.74 -10.74 17.64
C SER A 33 8.85 -11.76 17.96
N PHE A 34 9.58 -12.24 16.95
CA PHE A 34 10.73 -13.16 17.14
C PHE A 34 12.06 -12.43 17.31
N PHE A 35 12.18 -11.26 16.68
CA PHE A 35 13.40 -10.48 16.62
C PHE A 35 13.15 -9.01 16.98
N PRO A 36 12.84 -8.71 18.26
CA PRO A 36 12.67 -7.33 18.71
C PRO A 36 14.02 -6.60 18.73
N PHE A 37 13.99 -5.26 18.70
CA PHE A 37 15.20 -4.47 18.97
C PHE A 37 15.56 -4.56 20.46
N TYR A 38 16.56 -5.38 20.79
CA TYR A 38 17.02 -5.58 22.17
C TYR A 38 17.51 -4.27 22.79
N GLY A 39 16.96 -3.93 23.96
CA GLY A 39 17.31 -2.70 24.69
C GLY A 39 16.41 -1.51 24.35
N GLU A 40 15.50 -1.67 23.39
CA GLU A 40 14.49 -0.68 23.02
C GLU A 40 13.10 -1.11 23.50
N ASN A 41 12.15 -0.18 23.47
CA ASN A 41 10.75 -0.43 23.82
C ASN A 41 9.93 -0.83 22.60
N VAL A 42 8.75 -1.43 22.81
CA VAL A 42 7.81 -1.82 21.74
C VAL A 42 7.43 -0.64 20.83
N GLU A 43 7.34 0.57 21.40
CA GLU A 43 7.07 1.79 20.64
C GLU A 43 8.16 2.11 19.60
N PHE A 44 9.41 1.75 19.88
CA PHE A 44 10.51 1.93 18.94
C PHE A 44 10.38 0.95 17.77
N ASP A 45 10.09 -0.32 18.04
CA ASP A 45 9.85 -1.34 17.01
C ASP A 45 8.71 -0.91 16.07
N ASP A 46 7.58 -0.46 16.63
CA ASP A 46 6.43 0.03 15.87
C ASP A 46 6.77 1.27 15.04
N LEU A 47 7.48 2.23 15.63
CA LEU A 47 7.89 3.45 14.94
C LEU A 47 8.86 3.14 13.80
N PHE A 48 9.79 2.20 14.01
CA PHE A 48 10.73 1.76 13.00
C PHE A 48 10.01 1.11 11.82
N ASP A 49 9.06 0.21 12.08
CA ASP A 49 8.27 -0.46 11.05
C ASP A 49 7.43 0.54 10.24
N ILE A 50 6.85 1.56 10.89
CA ILE A 50 6.16 2.67 10.20
C ILE A 50 7.15 3.53 9.38
N PHE A 51 8.35 3.75 9.90
CA PHE A 51 9.34 4.59 9.24
C PHE A 51 9.86 3.95 7.95
N ILE A 52 10.12 2.64 7.93
CA ILE A 52 10.63 1.96 6.74
C ILE A 52 9.61 1.91 5.59
N GLN A 53 8.30 1.91 5.89
CA GLN A 53 7.23 2.06 4.88
C GLN A 53 7.35 3.37 4.09
N SER A 54 7.85 4.44 4.72
CA SER A 54 8.11 5.70 4.01
C SER A 54 9.15 5.51 2.89
N GLY A 55 10.10 4.59 3.05
CA GLY A 55 11.06 4.20 2.02
C GLY A 55 10.38 3.51 0.83
N ALA A 56 9.40 2.64 1.09
CA ALA A 56 8.61 2.02 0.03
C ALA A 56 7.76 3.05 -0.73
N ILE A 57 7.12 3.99 -0.01
CA ILE A 57 6.39 5.10 -0.65
C ILE A 57 7.32 5.96 -1.52
N LEU A 58 8.50 6.30 -1.01
CA LEU A 58 9.51 7.06 -1.76
C LEU A 58 9.96 6.33 -3.02
N SER A 59 10.06 4.99 -2.98
CA SER A 59 10.36 4.17 -4.16
C SER A 59 9.33 4.38 -5.28
N VAL A 60 8.02 4.38 -4.94
CA VAL A 60 6.94 4.63 -5.90
C VAL A 60 6.99 6.05 -6.45
N LEU A 61 7.22 7.05 -5.58
CA LEU A 61 7.36 8.45 -5.99
C LEU A 61 8.54 8.63 -6.95
N PHE A 62 9.65 7.94 -6.71
CA PHE A 62 10.82 7.97 -7.56
C PHE A 62 10.59 7.25 -8.91
N LEU A 63 9.92 6.09 -8.88
CA LEU A 63 9.59 5.29 -10.06
C LEU A 63 8.68 6.07 -11.01
N TYR A 64 7.66 6.76 -10.48
CA TYR A 64 6.68 7.53 -11.26
C TYR A 64 6.96 9.03 -11.28
N ARG A 65 8.17 9.48 -10.94
CA ARG A 65 8.53 10.90 -10.79
C ARG A 65 8.17 11.76 -12.00
N GLU A 66 8.39 11.26 -13.22
CA GLU A 66 8.10 12.01 -14.45
C GLU A 66 6.59 12.14 -14.68
N LYS A 67 5.82 11.10 -14.35
CA LYS A 67 4.35 11.13 -14.41
C LYS A 67 3.81 12.11 -13.37
N PHE A 68 4.26 12.04 -12.13
CA PHE A 68 3.84 13.01 -11.10
C PHE A 68 4.21 14.44 -11.50
N LYS A 69 5.43 14.67 -11.96
CA LYS A 69 5.88 16.00 -12.40
C LYS A 69 5.03 16.54 -13.55
N SER A 70 4.76 15.74 -14.58
CA SER A 70 3.96 16.18 -15.73
C SER A 70 2.51 16.50 -15.33
N GLN A 71 1.89 15.65 -14.52
CA GLN A 71 0.51 15.82 -14.06
C GLN A 71 0.37 17.01 -13.09
N ILE A 72 1.32 17.20 -12.17
CA ILE A 72 1.34 18.37 -11.27
C ILE A 72 1.48 19.67 -12.07
N VAL A 73 2.43 19.72 -13.01
CA VAL A 73 2.63 20.91 -13.86
C VAL A 73 1.40 21.19 -14.73
N SER A 74 0.77 20.15 -15.30
CA SER A 74 -0.48 20.30 -16.08
C SER A 74 -1.61 20.86 -15.19
N SER A 75 -1.75 20.34 -13.98
CA SER A 75 -2.73 20.82 -12.99
C SER A 75 -2.57 22.31 -12.68
N PHE A 76 -1.33 22.77 -12.43
CA PHE A 76 -1.06 24.17 -12.16
C PHE A 76 -1.36 25.07 -13.37
N ARG A 77 -1.00 24.64 -14.59
CA ARG A 77 -1.32 25.40 -15.82
C ARG A 77 -2.82 25.51 -16.05
N TYR A 78 -3.58 24.47 -15.76
CA TYR A 78 -5.04 24.48 -15.83
C TYR A 78 -5.65 25.48 -14.83
N ILE A 79 -5.22 25.40 -13.56
CA ILE A 79 -5.71 26.29 -12.49
C ILE A 79 -5.39 27.76 -12.79
N LEU A 80 -4.20 28.03 -13.35
CA LEU A 80 -3.77 29.37 -13.77
C LEU A 80 -4.43 29.85 -15.08
N LYS A 81 -5.36 29.08 -15.67
CA LYS A 81 -6.03 29.35 -16.95
C LYS A 81 -5.06 29.56 -18.13
N GLN A 82 -3.85 29.00 -18.03
CA GLN A 82 -2.84 29.03 -19.09
C GLN A 82 -3.04 27.91 -20.11
N ASN A 83 -3.88 26.92 -19.78
CA ASN A 83 -4.23 25.81 -20.65
C ASN A 83 -5.67 25.34 -20.36
N SER A 84 -6.35 24.75 -21.35
CA SER A 84 -7.69 24.17 -21.21
C SER A 84 -7.67 22.68 -20.85
N ASP A 85 -6.49 22.04 -20.90
CA ASP A 85 -6.32 20.64 -20.51
C ASP A 85 -6.42 20.47 -18.99
N SER A 86 -7.36 19.63 -18.55
CA SER A 86 -7.68 19.35 -17.14
C SER A 86 -7.21 17.97 -16.68
N GLU A 87 -6.54 17.20 -17.53
CA GLU A 87 -6.11 15.83 -17.23
C GLU A 87 -5.28 15.74 -15.93
N GLY A 88 -4.36 16.70 -15.74
CA GLY A 88 -3.58 16.81 -14.51
C GLY A 88 -4.43 16.94 -13.26
N LEU A 89 -5.43 17.83 -13.30
CA LEU A 89 -6.31 18.07 -12.17
C LEU A 89 -7.15 16.82 -11.87
N TYR A 90 -7.69 16.17 -12.90
CA TYR A 90 -8.44 14.93 -12.73
C TYR A 90 -7.58 13.82 -12.12
N PHE A 91 -6.33 13.69 -12.54
CA PHE A 91 -5.38 12.73 -11.95
C PHE A 91 -5.18 12.98 -10.45
N LEU A 92 -4.96 14.24 -10.04
CA LEU A 92 -4.82 14.59 -8.62
C LEU A 92 -6.10 14.35 -7.82
N ILE A 93 -7.25 14.72 -8.39
CA ILE A 93 -8.55 14.48 -7.76
C ILE A 93 -8.80 12.98 -7.58
N GLN A 94 -8.45 12.14 -8.56
CA GLN A 94 -8.58 10.68 -8.46
C GLN A 94 -7.72 10.11 -7.33
N ILE A 95 -6.49 10.60 -7.16
CA ILE A 95 -5.65 10.22 -6.01
C ILE A 95 -6.32 10.62 -4.70
N CYS A 96 -6.82 11.86 -4.60
CA CYS A 96 -7.52 12.33 -3.40
C CYS A 96 -8.77 11.49 -3.10
N ILE A 97 -9.60 11.20 -4.10
CA ILE A 97 -10.81 10.37 -3.94
C ILE A 97 -10.45 8.95 -3.53
N GLY A 98 -9.34 8.38 -4.02
CA GLY A 98 -8.86 7.07 -3.61
C GLY A 98 -8.30 7.04 -2.18
N ALA A 99 -7.55 8.08 -1.79
CA ALA A 99 -6.88 8.14 -0.49
C ALA A 99 -7.81 8.60 0.65
N PHE A 100 -8.76 9.48 0.38
CA PHE A 100 -9.55 10.13 1.43
C PHE A 100 -10.42 9.15 2.24
N PRO A 101 -11.13 8.17 1.64
CA PRO A 101 -11.90 7.19 2.40
C PRO A 101 -11.03 6.34 3.33
N ILE A 102 -9.85 5.91 2.87
CA ILE A 102 -8.95 5.08 3.69
C ILE A 102 -8.32 5.89 4.83
N LEU A 103 -8.00 7.17 4.61
CA LEU A 103 -7.51 8.08 5.65
C LEU A 103 -8.56 8.32 6.74
N ILE A 104 -9.81 8.55 6.36
CA ILE A 104 -10.91 8.72 7.32
C ILE A 104 -11.14 7.42 8.09
N ALA A 105 -11.27 6.30 7.39
CA ALA A 105 -11.47 4.99 8.00
C ALA A 105 -10.34 4.65 8.98
N GLY A 106 -9.09 4.88 8.59
CA GLY A 106 -7.92 4.68 9.44
C GLY A 106 -7.91 5.59 10.67
N PHE A 107 -8.28 6.86 10.52
CA PHE A 107 -8.36 7.79 11.65
C PHE A 107 -9.43 7.38 12.67
N ILE A 108 -10.62 6.99 12.20
CA ILE A 108 -11.71 6.52 13.06
C ILE A 108 -11.35 5.18 13.73
N ALA A 109 -10.77 4.25 12.97
CA ALA A 109 -10.41 2.93 13.45
C ALA A 109 -9.15 2.92 14.32
N LYS A 110 -8.37 4.01 14.39
CA LYS A 110 -7.07 4.05 15.08
C LYS A 110 -7.11 3.45 16.48
N LYS A 111 -8.02 3.95 17.35
CA LYS A 111 -8.14 3.45 18.74
C LYS A 111 -8.49 1.96 18.82
N PHE A 112 -9.32 1.50 17.89
CA PHE A 112 -9.72 0.10 17.80
C PHE A 112 -8.54 -0.79 17.35
N LEU A 113 -7.78 -0.34 16.35
CA LEU A 113 -6.57 -1.02 15.88
C LEU A 113 -5.50 -1.07 16.97
N ASP A 114 -5.26 0.02 17.70
CA ASP A 114 -4.32 0.05 18.83
C ASP A 114 -4.74 -0.94 19.93
N THR A 115 -6.05 -1.06 20.19
CA THR A 115 -6.60 -2.04 21.13
C THR A 115 -6.38 -3.47 20.65
N ILE A 116 -6.61 -3.75 19.36
CA ILE A 116 -6.33 -5.08 18.78
C ILE A 116 -4.85 -5.41 18.87
N LYS A 117 -3.97 -4.44 18.58
CA LYS A 117 -2.52 -4.66 18.56
C LYS A 117 -1.97 -5.08 19.93
N ALA A 118 -2.56 -4.57 21.02
CA ALA A 118 -2.17 -4.89 22.38
C ALA A 118 -2.67 -6.27 22.87
N ARG A 119 -3.48 -6.98 22.08
CA ARG A 119 -4.05 -8.27 22.48
C ARG A 119 -3.02 -9.39 22.40
N PRO A 120 -3.01 -10.34 23.36
CA PRO A 120 -2.12 -11.48 23.33
C PRO A 120 -2.43 -12.45 22.16
N ASP A 121 -3.67 -12.47 21.67
CA ASP A 121 -4.11 -13.29 20.53
C ASP A 121 -3.91 -12.62 19.16
N LEU A 122 -3.10 -11.54 19.09
CA LEU A 122 -2.88 -10.80 17.84
C LEU A 122 -2.37 -11.69 16.69
N LEU A 123 -1.47 -12.65 16.96
CA LEU A 123 -0.98 -13.58 15.92
C LEU A 123 -2.09 -14.45 15.32
N GLU A 124 -3.08 -14.84 16.13
CA GLU A 124 -4.25 -15.59 15.66
C GLU A 124 -5.17 -14.71 14.82
N ILE A 125 -5.41 -13.47 15.26
CA ILE A 125 -6.18 -12.45 14.51
C ILE A 125 -5.53 -12.18 13.15
N LEU A 126 -4.20 -12.00 13.13
CA LEU A 126 -3.43 -11.75 11.92
C LEU A 126 -3.49 -12.95 10.95
N SER A 127 -3.40 -14.17 11.48
CA SER A 127 -3.55 -15.39 10.70
C SER A 127 -4.95 -15.48 10.05
N GLY A 128 -5.99 -15.15 10.80
CA GLY A 128 -7.36 -15.04 10.28
C GLY A 128 -7.50 -13.98 9.18
N ALA A 129 -6.88 -12.81 9.38
CA ALA A 129 -6.87 -11.73 8.40
C ALA A 129 -6.14 -12.12 7.10
N TRP A 130 -5.02 -12.86 7.18
CA TRP A 130 -4.32 -13.39 6.00
C TRP A 130 -5.18 -14.37 5.21
N ILE A 131 -5.81 -15.34 5.89
CA ILE A 131 -6.70 -16.32 5.25
C ILE A 131 -7.86 -15.59 4.59
N PHE A 132 -8.50 -14.66 5.31
CA PHE A 132 -9.61 -13.89 4.79
C PHE A 132 -9.21 -13.04 3.57
N GLY A 133 -8.08 -12.34 3.64
CA GLY A 133 -7.53 -11.57 2.53
C GLY A 133 -7.23 -12.44 1.31
N GLY A 134 -6.62 -13.60 1.51
CA GLY A 134 -6.37 -14.58 0.44
C GLY A 134 -7.66 -15.08 -0.22
N VAL A 135 -8.67 -15.43 0.58
CA VAL A 135 -9.99 -15.83 0.06
C VAL A 135 -10.65 -14.70 -0.71
N LEU A 136 -10.58 -13.46 -0.22
CA LEU A 136 -11.13 -12.29 -0.93
C LEU A 136 -10.47 -12.09 -2.30
N ILE A 137 -9.14 -12.26 -2.38
CA ILE A 137 -8.41 -12.17 -3.65
C ILE A 137 -8.90 -13.26 -4.61
N LEU A 138 -9.03 -14.51 -4.16
CA LEU A 138 -9.55 -15.62 -4.98
C LEU A 138 -10.98 -15.38 -5.46
N VAL A 139 -11.85 -14.86 -4.59
CA VAL A 139 -13.24 -14.52 -4.95
C VAL A 139 -13.27 -13.36 -5.95
N ALA A 140 -12.45 -12.34 -5.77
CA ALA A 140 -12.33 -11.24 -6.71
C ALA A 140 -11.86 -11.73 -8.08
N GLU A 141 -10.82 -12.56 -8.12
CA GLU A 141 -10.33 -13.19 -9.36
C GLU A 141 -11.44 -13.99 -10.03
N TRP A 142 -12.13 -14.87 -9.31
CA TRP A 142 -13.24 -15.66 -9.86
C TRP A 142 -14.39 -14.82 -10.42
N TYR A 143 -14.71 -13.69 -9.77
CA TYR A 143 -15.77 -12.79 -10.22
C TYR A 143 -15.37 -11.99 -11.47
N PHE A 144 -14.12 -11.50 -11.54
CA PHE A 144 -13.65 -10.70 -12.66
C PHE A 144 -13.18 -11.54 -13.86
N HIS A 145 -12.75 -12.79 -13.65
CA HIS A 145 -12.36 -13.73 -14.71
C HIS A 145 -13.56 -14.16 -15.59
N GLN A 146 -14.80 -14.02 -15.09
CA GLN A 146 -16.02 -14.34 -15.84
C GLN A 146 -16.46 -13.23 -16.82
N ARG A 147 -15.71 -12.13 -16.92
CA ARG A 147 -15.92 -11.15 -18.01
C ARG A 147 -15.05 -11.57 -19.19
N PRO A 148 -15.62 -12.20 -20.25
CA PRO A 148 -14.82 -12.53 -21.42
C PRO A 148 -14.16 -11.26 -21.95
N GLU A 149 -12.88 -11.37 -22.32
CA GLU A 149 -12.14 -10.30 -22.95
C GLU A 149 -12.84 -9.85 -24.25
N GLU A 150 -13.73 -8.87 -24.16
CA GLU A 150 -14.28 -8.15 -25.31
C GLU A 150 -13.22 -7.26 -26.02
N LYS A 151 -11.92 -7.48 -25.76
CA LYS A 151 -10.81 -6.70 -26.32
C LYS A 151 -9.95 -7.45 -27.35
N ASN A 152 -10.02 -8.77 -27.45
CA ASN A 152 -9.31 -9.48 -28.54
C ASN A 152 -10.05 -9.45 -29.88
N GLN A 153 -11.37 -9.19 -29.90
CA GLN A 153 -12.12 -9.07 -31.16
C GLN A 153 -11.92 -7.72 -31.86
N LEU A 154 -11.68 -6.63 -31.13
CA LEU A 154 -11.42 -5.31 -31.74
C LEU A 154 -10.05 -5.23 -32.41
N VAL A 155 -9.03 -5.89 -31.85
CA VAL A 155 -7.68 -5.95 -32.45
C VAL A 155 -7.67 -6.82 -33.71
N LEU A 156 -8.39 -7.95 -33.69
CA LEU A 156 -8.52 -8.84 -34.86
C LEU A 156 -9.34 -8.22 -36.01
N ARG A 157 -10.33 -7.38 -35.72
CA ARG A 157 -11.16 -6.70 -36.74
C ARG A 157 -10.51 -5.45 -37.36
N ILE A 158 -9.40 -5.00 -36.78
CA ILE A 158 -8.57 -3.90 -37.30
C ILE A 158 -7.38 -4.45 -38.11
N LEU A 159 -7.00 -5.71 -37.89
CA LEU A 159 -5.85 -6.37 -38.53
C LEU A 159 -6.21 -7.40 -39.61
N PHE A 160 -7.51 -7.68 -39.84
CA PHE A 160 -8.07 -8.43 -40.97
C PHE A 160 -9.35 -7.75 -41.47
#